data_AF-A0A496XGZ7-F1
#
_entry.id   AF-A0A496XGZ7-F1
#
_cell.length_a   1.000
_cell.length_b   1.000
_cell.length_c   1.000
_cell.angle_alpha   90.00
_cell.angle_beta   90.00
_cell.angle_gamma   90.00
#
_symmetry.space_group_name_H-M   'P 1'
#
loop_
_entity.id
_entity.type
_entity.pdbx_description
1 polymer ?
#
loop_
_entity_poly.entity_id
_entity_poly.type
_entity_poly.pdbx_seq_one_letter_code
_entity_poly.pdbx_strand_id
1 'polypeptide(L)'
;MKADVARFFRRARWVIAPETLDATEHATFQSMDTLLQLPMEQVTMDSRSGVSTLSLQSVYYVKTFVGPGNRLRHWLGTSRYQRELHNLQYFNELGLLTPALIAYGHVTNLGLLEQAVIVTAEVEHATDLDKIIAAGTLYSEGVTGVRKIFDQLARAVWILHGQGFYHKDLKTRNILVRRNSPASSDGGDNEPELFFFDCPSGHHLPHFMFRHAMVRDLAHLEEGLRGHVRRVDLLYLYKQYRGCDKLSAEDKALAREALSYYARRRMTRKRRLRAERKQSKS
;
A
#
# COMPACT_ATOMS: atom_id res chain seq x y z
N MET A 1 36.84 22.90 -2.87
CA MET A 1 36.57 23.30 -1.46
C MET A 1 35.14 23.05 -0.99
N LYS A 2 34.06 23.66 -1.53
CA LYS A 2 32.67 23.33 -1.08
C LYS A 2 32.20 21.91 -1.49
N ALA A 3 32.66 21.39 -2.62
CA ALA A 3 32.31 20.04 -3.09
C ALA A 3 33.00 18.92 -2.29
N ASP A 4 34.23 19.15 -1.81
CA ASP A 4 35.04 18.13 -1.13
C ASP A 4 34.56 17.87 0.31
N VAL A 5 34.11 18.90 1.03
CA VAL A 5 33.56 18.76 2.40
C VAL A 5 32.21 18.03 2.38
N ALA A 6 31.40 18.23 1.34
CA ALA A 6 30.11 17.54 1.21
C ALA A 6 30.28 16.01 1.05
N ARG A 7 31.41 15.55 0.50
CA ARG A 7 31.69 14.13 0.29
C ARG A 7 31.94 13.37 1.61
N PHE A 8 32.49 14.05 2.63
CA PHE A 8 32.78 13.45 3.94
C PHE A 8 31.54 13.11 4.77
N PHE A 9 30.40 13.76 4.51
CA PHE A 9 29.15 13.53 5.25
C PHE A 9 28.11 12.74 4.44
N ARG A 10 28.52 12.18 3.29
CA ARG A 10 27.65 11.34 2.46
C ARG A 10 27.69 9.90 2.98
N ARG A 11 26.54 9.34 3.33
CA ARG A 11 26.39 7.94 3.77
C ARG A 11 25.47 7.21 2.82
N ALA A 12 25.91 6.05 2.33
CA ALA A 12 25.11 5.16 1.50
C ALA A 12 24.86 3.84 2.24
N ARG A 13 23.65 3.31 2.12
CA ARG A 13 23.30 1.95 2.55
C ARG A 13 22.53 1.29 1.42
N TRP A 14 22.94 0.09 1.05
CA TRP A 14 22.30 -0.74 0.05
C TRP A 14 22.18 -2.16 0.59
N VAL A 15 21.03 -2.79 0.40
CA VAL A 15 20.73 -4.14 0.86
C VAL A 15 20.05 -4.88 -0.29
N ILE A 16 20.54 -6.07 -0.59
CA ILE A 16 19.85 -7.06 -1.42
C ILE A 16 19.13 -7.99 -0.45
N ALA A 17 17.83 -8.16 -0.63
CA ALA A 17 17.07 -9.06 0.22
C ALA A 17 17.44 -10.53 -0.13
N PRO A 18 17.24 -11.47 0.80
CA PRO A 18 17.72 -12.85 0.65
C PRO A 18 16.94 -13.70 -0.36
N GLU A 19 16.15 -13.10 -1.25
CA GLU A 19 15.46 -13.86 -2.31
C GLU A 19 16.47 -14.47 -3.30
N THR A 20 16.08 -15.62 -3.86
CA THR A 20 16.87 -16.35 -4.85
C THR A 20 16.82 -15.61 -6.19
N LEU A 21 17.66 -14.59 -6.33
CA LEU A 21 18.03 -14.01 -7.61
C LEU A 21 18.97 -14.97 -8.35
N ASP A 22 18.86 -15.03 -9.67
CA ASP A 22 19.89 -15.70 -10.45
C ASP A 22 21.22 -14.91 -10.42
N ALA A 23 22.31 -15.52 -10.89
CA ALA A 23 23.64 -14.91 -10.85
C ALA A 23 23.74 -13.60 -11.65
N THR A 24 22.95 -13.45 -12.72
CA THR A 24 22.94 -12.27 -13.60
C THR A 24 22.18 -11.13 -12.94
N GLU A 25 20.99 -11.42 -12.39
CA GLU A 25 20.15 -10.47 -11.67
C GLU A 25 20.82 -10.02 -10.36
N HIS A 26 21.53 -10.92 -9.69
CA HIS A 26 22.31 -10.56 -8.51
C HIS A 26 23.39 -9.51 -8.82
N ALA A 27 24.04 -9.59 -10.00
CA ALA A 27 24.99 -8.56 -10.43
C ALA A 27 24.29 -7.22 -10.72
N THR A 28 23.10 -7.25 -11.34
CA THR A 28 22.28 -6.06 -11.59
C THR A 28 21.89 -5.33 -10.31
N PHE A 29 21.48 -6.06 -9.27
CA PHE A 29 21.07 -5.47 -8.00
C PHE A 29 22.22 -5.27 -7.01
N GLN A 30 23.47 -5.48 -7.41
CA GLN A 30 24.63 -5.35 -6.52
C GLN A 30 24.86 -3.91 -6.03
N SER A 31 24.47 -2.91 -6.82
CA SER A 31 24.58 -1.51 -6.43
C SER A 31 23.39 -0.67 -6.92
N MET A 32 23.04 0.35 -6.13
CA MET A 32 22.01 1.32 -6.50
C MET A 32 22.40 2.10 -7.77
N ASP A 33 23.68 2.48 -7.90
CA ASP A 33 24.16 3.27 -9.03
C ASP A 33 24.09 2.47 -10.34
N THR A 34 24.45 1.18 -10.30
CA THR A 34 24.32 0.26 -11.43
C THR A 34 22.85 0.12 -11.85
N LEU A 35 21.96 -0.14 -10.87
CA LEU A 35 20.52 -0.28 -11.12
C LEU A 35 19.93 0.96 -11.81
N LEU A 36 20.26 2.15 -11.32
CA LEU A 36 19.68 3.41 -11.81
C LEU A 36 20.20 3.84 -13.19
N GLN A 37 21.28 3.24 -13.68
CA GLN A 37 21.80 3.46 -15.03
C GLN A 37 21.10 2.58 -16.08
N LEU A 38 20.32 1.59 -15.67
CA LEU A 38 19.62 0.70 -16.58
C LEU A 38 18.44 1.42 -17.27
N PRO A 39 18.16 1.06 -18.54
CA PRO A 39 16.96 1.53 -19.20
C PRO A 39 15.73 0.98 -18.46
N MET A 40 14.83 1.86 -18.05
CA MET A 40 13.59 1.51 -17.36
C MET A 40 12.41 2.25 -17.99
N GLU A 41 11.26 1.59 -18.06
CA GLU A 41 10.02 2.22 -18.52
C GLU A 41 9.38 2.98 -17.36
N GLN A 42 9.07 4.26 -17.56
CA GLN A 42 8.50 5.08 -16.51
C GLN A 42 6.98 4.85 -16.38
N VAL A 43 6.53 4.38 -15.22
CA VAL A 43 5.11 4.14 -14.93
C VAL A 43 4.45 5.40 -14.37
N THR A 44 5.08 6.02 -13.37
CA THR A 44 4.60 7.28 -12.78
C THR A 44 5.77 8.16 -12.36
N MET A 45 5.56 9.47 -12.44
CA MET A 45 6.51 10.47 -11.95
C MET A 45 5.78 11.53 -11.14
N ASP A 46 6.24 11.75 -9.91
CA ASP A 46 5.95 12.96 -9.15
C ASP A 46 7.26 13.70 -8.82
N SER A 47 7.17 14.93 -8.32
CA SER A 47 8.35 15.77 -8.03
C SER A 47 9.34 15.19 -7.00
N ARG A 48 9.00 14.12 -6.29
CA ARG A 48 9.72 13.58 -5.11
C ARG A 48 9.81 12.06 -5.06
N SER A 49 9.04 11.36 -5.89
CA SER A 49 9.09 9.92 -6.07
C SER A 49 8.63 9.54 -7.47
N GLY A 50 9.25 8.50 -8.02
CA GLY A 50 8.88 7.90 -9.29
C GLY A 50 8.76 6.39 -9.16
N VAL A 51 7.97 5.79 -10.02
CA VAL A 51 7.92 4.34 -10.19
C VAL A 51 8.25 4.03 -11.64
N SER A 52 9.24 3.17 -11.82
CA SER A 52 9.63 2.66 -13.13
C SER A 52 9.60 1.14 -13.12
N THR A 53 9.40 0.55 -14.29
CA THR A 53 9.47 -0.89 -14.52
C THR A 53 10.83 -1.22 -15.14
N LEU A 54 11.50 -2.23 -14.60
CA LEU A 54 12.72 -2.81 -15.13
C LEU A 54 12.40 -4.25 -15.58
N SER A 55 12.56 -4.53 -16.86
CA SER A 55 12.35 -5.86 -17.43
C SER A 55 13.70 -6.53 -17.65
N LEU A 56 13.95 -7.64 -16.94
CA LEU A 56 15.09 -8.54 -17.13
C LEU A 56 14.56 -9.91 -17.56
N GLN A 57 14.95 -10.99 -16.87
CA GLN A 57 14.22 -12.26 -16.97
C GLN A 57 12.86 -12.17 -16.29
N SER A 58 12.83 -11.56 -15.11
CA SER A 58 11.59 -11.15 -14.42
C SER A 58 11.36 -9.65 -14.52
N VAL A 59 10.14 -9.22 -14.18
CA VAL A 59 9.76 -7.81 -14.14
C VAL A 59 9.90 -7.28 -12.72
N TYR A 60 10.46 -6.08 -12.59
CA TYR A 60 10.71 -5.42 -11.31
C TYR A 60 10.13 -4.01 -11.30
N TYR A 61 9.55 -3.62 -10.16
CA TYR A 61 9.10 -2.26 -9.89
C TYR A 61 10.16 -1.52 -9.06
N VAL A 62 10.72 -0.47 -9.64
CA VAL A 62 11.75 0.38 -9.03
C VAL A 62 11.11 1.69 -8.58
N LYS A 63 10.94 1.84 -7.26
CA LYS A 63 10.46 3.08 -6.64
C LYS A 63 11.64 3.94 -6.23
N THR A 64 11.77 5.11 -6.83
CA THR A 64 12.80 6.09 -6.50
C THR A 64 12.23 7.20 -5.63
N PHE A 65 13.04 7.73 -4.72
CA PHE A 65 12.68 8.83 -3.82
C PHE A 65 13.81 9.86 -3.83
N VAL A 66 13.48 11.15 -3.98
CA VAL A 66 14.47 12.22 -4.07
C VAL A 66 14.23 13.31 -3.03
N GLY A 67 15.34 13.75 -2.42
CA GLY A 67 15.40 14.92 -1.58
C GLY A 67 14.84 14.73 -0.15
N PRO A 68 15.08 15.72 0.73
CA PRO A 68 14.74 15.64 2.15
C PRO A 68 13.23 15.70 2.45
N GLY A 69 12.37 15.77 1.42
CA GLY A 69 10.97 16.15 1.61
C GLY A 69 10.83 17.57 2.18
N ASN A 70 9.69 17.86 2.81
CA ASN A 70 9.42 19.18 3.37
C ASN A 70 10.35 19.44 4.58
N ARG A 71 11.24 20.44 4.50
CA ARG A 71 12.36 20.68 5.44
C ARG A 71 11.99 20.67 6.93
N LEU A 72 10.79 21.12 7.30
CA LEU A 72 10.32 21.10 8.70
C LEU A 72 9.89 19.71 9.20
N ARG A 73 9.50 18.78 8.32
CA ARG A 73 9.02 17.44 8.72
C ARG A 73 10.15 16.42 8.85
N HIS A 74 11.27 16.60 8.16
CA HIS A 74 12.40 15.65 8.18
C HIS A 74 13.25 15.78 9.44
N TRP A 75 13.26 16.93 10.11
CA TRP A 75 13.97 17.07 11.39
C TRP A 75 13.24 16.36 12.55
N LEU A 76 11.95 16.01 12.38
CA LEU A 76 11.10 15.42 13.42
C LEU A 76 10.37 14.13 12.97
N GLY A 77 10.68 13.54 11.81
CA GLY A 77 9.92 12.40 11.30
C GLY A 77 10.62 11.55 10.24
N THR A 78 10.16 10.31 10.07
CA THR A 78 10.67 9.34 9.10
C THR A 78 10.38 9.77 7.65
N SER A 79 11.31 9.49 6.74
CA SER A 79 11.15 9.77 5.30
C SER A 79 10.06 8.88 4.69
N ARG A 80 9.54 9.26 3.50
CA ARG A 80 8.55 8.43 2.78
C ARG A 80 9.13 7.04 2.48
N TYR A 81 10.37 7.00 2.00
CA TYR A 81 11.15 5.79 1.80
C TYR A 81 11.18 4.90 3.06
N GLN A 82 11.55 5.47 4.21
CA GLN A 82 11.63 4.70 5.46
C GLN A 82 10.29 4.12 5.88
N ARG A 83 9.20 4.89 5.78
CA ARG A 83 7.85 4.40 6.11
C ARG A 83 7.41 3.29 5.17
N GLU A 84 7.66 3.46 3.88
CA GLU A 84 7.23 2.49 2.88
C GLU A 84 7.97 1.17 2.99
N LEU A 85 9.30 1.23 3.16
CA LEU A 85 10.13 0.05 3.42
C LEU A 85 9.72 -0.65 4.73
N HIS A 86 9.58 0.11 5.82
CA HIS A 86 9.20 -0.44 7.12
C HIS A 86 7.83 -1.11 7.07
N ASN A 87 6.83 -0.46 6.46
CA ASN A 87 5.48 -1.03 6.40
C ASN A 87 5.41 -2.27 5.51
N LEU A 88 6.17 -2.31 4.40
CA LEU A 88 6.27 -3.50 3.56
C LEU A 88 6.89 -4.68 4.33
N GLN A 89 7.97 -4.44 5.07
CA GLN A 89 8.59 -5.46 5.92
C GLN A 89 7.65 -5.91 7.05
N TYR A 90 6.99 -4.96 7.71
CA TYR A 90 6.03 -5.23 8.77
C TYR A 90 4.83 -6.06 8.29
N PHE A 91 4.33 -5.85 7.07
CA PHE A 91 3.28 -6.69 6.50
C PHE A 91 3.72 -8.15 6.35
N ASN A 92 4.96 -8.38 5.89
CA ASN A 92 5.52 -9.73 5.82
C ASN A 92 5.69 -10.35 7.23
N GLU A 93 6.13 -9.57 8.23
CA GLU A 93 6.22 -10.03 9.63
C GLU A 93 4.86 -10.46 10.20
N LEU A 94 3.77 -9.82 9.76
CA LEU A 94 2.40 -10.16 10.12
C LEU A 94 1.81 -11.31 9.30
N GLY A 95 2.58 -11.92 8.39
CA GLY A 95 2.13 -13.00 7.51
C GLY A 95 1.19 -12.55 6.40
N LEU A 96 1.16 -11.25 6.07
CA LEU A 96 0.46 -10.75 4.89
C LEU A 96 1.36 -10.93 3.67
N LEU A 97 0.79 -11.38 2.56
CA LEU A 97 1.54 -11.45 1.30
C LEU A 97 1.83 -10.02 0.80
N THR A 98 3.04 -9.81 0.34
CA THR A 98 3.48 -8.57 -0.31
C THR A 98 4.31 -8.91 -1.53
N PRO A 99 4.46 -7.99 -2.49
CA PRO A 99 5.46 -8.15 -3.54
C PRO A 99 6.84 -8.37 -2.92
N ALA A 100 7.51 -9.41 -3.40
CA ALA A 100 8.89 -9.77 -3.11
C ALA A 100 9.79 -8.53 -3.06
N LEU A 101 10.42 -8.27 -1.91
CA LEU A 101 11.38 -7.18 -1.76
C LEU A 101 12.73 -7.67 -2.28
N ILE A 102 13.28 -7.04 -3.30
CA ILE A 102 14.50 -7.51 -3.98
C ILE A 102 15.73 -6.75 -3.51
N ALA A 103 15.64 -5.43 -3.51
CA ALA A 103 16.71 -4.57 -3.07
C ALA A 103 16.16 -3.26 -2.53
N TYR A 104 16.90 -2.64 -1.62
CA TYR A 104 16.55 -1.32 -1.13
C TYR A 104 17.76 -0.61 -0.57
N GLY A 105 17.71 0.72 -0.60
CA GLY A 105 18.75 1.51 0.02
C GLY A 105 18.53 3.00 -0.10
N HIS A 106 19.44 3.75 0.48
CA HIS A 106 19.41 5.20 0.43
C HIS A 106 20.81 5.79 0.51
N VAL A 107 20.92 7.00 0.00
CA VAL A 107 22.05 7.91 0.14
C VAL A 107 21.57 9.13 0.91
N THR A 108 22.34 9.51 1.93
CA THR A 108 22.13 10.75 2.69
C THR A 108 23.35 11.63 2.58
N ASN A 109 23.14 12.95 2.62
CA ASN A 109 24.19 13.94 2.69
C ASN A 109 23.88 14.89 3.86
N LEU A 110 24.84 15.05 4.79
CA LEU A 110 24.63 15.78 6.05
C LEU A 110 23.40 15.27 6.84
N GLY A 111 23.12 13.96 6.76
CA GLY A 111 21.97 13.32 7.41
C GLY A 111 20.62 13.54 6.74
N LEU A 112 20.57 14.28 5.62
CA LEU A 112 19.37 14.50 4.83
C LEU A 112 19.29 13.48 3.69
N LEU A 113 18.09 12.95 3.42
CA LEU A 113 17.89 12.04 2.30
C LEU A 113 18.22 12.76 0.98
N GLU A 114 19.20 12.23 0.25
CA GLU A 114 19.56 12.67 -1.10
C GLU A 114 18.76 11.85 -2.11
N GLN A 115 18.84 10.52 -1.99
CA GLN A 115 18.19 9.58 -2.88
C GLN A 115 17.88 8.27 -2.15
N ALA A 116 16.78 7.61 -2.51
CA ALA A 116 16.43 6.29 -2.02
C ALA A 116 15.80 5.44 -3.12
N VAL A 117 15.93 4.13 -2.99
CA VAL A 117 15.33 3.17 -3.90
C VAL A 117 14.74 1.99 -3.12
N ILE A 118 13.56 1.55 -3.53
CA ILE A 118 12.96 0.26 -3.15
C ILE A 118 12.67 -0.48 -4.46
N VAL A 119 13.10 -1.73 -4.54
CA VAL A 119 12.88 -2.62 -5.68
C VAL A 119 12.03 -3.79 -5.19
N THR A 120 10.90 -4.01 -5.85
CA THR A 120 10.07 -5.20 -5.62
C THR A 120 9.89 -5.97 -6.90
N ALA A 121 9.85 -7.30 -6.85
CA ALA A 121 9.47 -8.09 -8.01
C ALA A 121 7.99 -7.87 -8.34
N GLU A 122 7.65 -8.05 -9.61
CA GLU A 122 6.27 -8.18 -10.03
C GLU A 122 5.65 -9.44 -9.44
N VAL A 123 4.38 -9.34 -9.03
CA VAL A 123 3.58 -10.51 -8.70
C VAL A 123 2.95 -11.03 -9.98
N GLU A 124 3.56 -12.05 -10.58
CA GLU A 124 3.08 -12.65 -11.83
C GLU A 124 1.60 -13.07 -11.73
N HIS A 125 0.85 -12.84 -12.81
CA HIS A 125 -0.59 -13.13 -12.92
C HIS A 125 -1.48 -12.45 -11.88
N ALA A 126 -0.98 -11.43 -11.18
CA ALA A 126 -1.79 -10.63 -10.28
C ALA A 126 -2.29 -9.35 -10.99
N THR A 127 -3.50 -8.92 -10.64
CA THR A 127 -4.07 -7.65 -11.11
C THR A 127 -4.55 -6.87 -9.91
N ASP A 128 -4.34 -5.55 -9.89
CA ASP A 128 -4.87 -4.73 -8.81
C ASP A 128 -6.40 -4.77 -8.77
N LEU A 129 -6.96 -4.79 -7.56
CA LEU A 129 -8.40 -4.97 -7.35
C LEU A 129 -9.21 -3.84 -7.97
N ASP A 130 -8.64 -2.64 -8.10
CA ASP A 130 -9.29 -1.50 -8.76
C ASP A 130 -9.51 -1.77 -10.26
N LYS A 131 -8.50 -2.30 -10.96
CA LYS A 131 -8.63 -2.73 -12.36
C LYS A 131 -9.62 -3.88 -12.53
N ILE A 132 -9.64 -4.86 -11.62
CA ILE A 132 -10.64 -5.95 -11.66
C ILE A 132 -12.07 -5.39 -11.53
N ILE A 133 -12.26 -4.43 -10.63
CA ILE A 133 -13.53 -3.75 -10.41
C ILE A 133 -13.93 -2.94 -11.65
N ALA A 134 -13.01 -2.15 -12.21
CA ALA A 134 -13.24 -1.33 -13.40
C ALA A 134 -13.57 -2.18 -14.64
N ALA A 135 -12.95 -3.36 -14.77
CA ALA A 135 -13.24 -4.32 -15.82
C ALA A 135 -14.59 -5.05 -15.63
N GLY A 136 -15.25 -4.90 -14.48
CA GLY A 136 -16.50 -5.59 -14.17
C GLY A 136 -16.34 -7.10 -13.93
N THR A 137 -15.10 -7.58 -13.76
CA THR A 137 -14.79 -9.01 -13.64
C THR A 137 -14.68 -9.48 -12.20
N LEU A 138 -15.06 -8.66 -11.22
CA LEU A 138 -14.99 -9.05 -9.80
C LEU A 138 -15.73 -10.37 -9.52
N TYR A 139 -16.94 -10.53 -10.08
CA TYR A 139 -17.79 -11.72 -9.93
C TYR A 139 -17.60 -12.77 -11.04
N SER A 140 -16.47 -12.77 -11.76
CA SER A 140 -16.24 -13.75 -12.84
C SER A 140 -16.29 -15.21 -12.39
N GLU A 141 -15.92 -15.47 -11.12
CA GLU A 141 -15.99 -16.79 -10.46
C GLU A 141 -17.22 -16.92 -9.56
N GLY A 142 -18.24 -16.09 -9.79
CA GLY A 142 -19.46 -16.05 -9.01
C GLY A 142 -19.26 -15.51 -7.59
N VAL A 143 -20.25 -15.79 -6.74
CA VAL A 143 -20.32 -15.28 -5.37
C VAL A 143 -19.23 -15.87 -4.48
N THR A 144 -18.93 -17.16 -4.68
CA THR A 144 -17.93 -17.88 -3.90
C THR A 144 -16.55 -17.29 -4.10
N GLY A 145 -16.12 -17.04 -5.35
CA GLY A 145 -14.81 -16.43 -5.63
C GLY A 145 -14.64 -15.04 -5.01
N VAL A 146 -15.67 -14.18 -5.11
CA VAL A 146 -15.64 -12.85 -4.45
C VAL A 146 -15.54 -12.97 -2.94
N ARG A 147 -16.22 -13.94 -2.33
CA ARG A 147 -16.17 -14.14 -0.88
C ARG A 147 -14.81 -14.62 -0.40
N LYS A 148 -14.09 -15.45 -1.18
CA LYS A 148 -12.70 -15.82 -0.89
C LYS A 148 -11.78 -14.59 -0.83
N ILE A 149 -11.92 -13.67 -1.80
CA ILE A 149 -11.21 -12.37 -1.79
C ILE A 149 -11.58 -11.56 -0.53
N PHE A 150 -12.87 -11.47 -0.20
CA PHE A 150 -13.33 -10.70 0.97
C PHE A 150 -12.92 -11.31 2.30
N ASP A 151 -12.82 -12.63 2.40
CA ASP A 151 -12.34 -13.33 3.59
C ASP A 151 -10.88 -12.97 3.86
N GLN A 152 -10.02 -13.03 2.84
CA GLN A 152 -8.62 -12.65 2.97
C GLN A 152 -8.44 -11.16 3.26
N LEU A 153 -9.21 -10.31 2.58
CA LEU A 153 -9.17 -8.88 2.82
C LEU A 153 -9.62 -8.51 4.24
N ALA A 154 -10.73 -9.09 4.69
CA ALA A 154 -11.24 -8.91 6.05
C ALA A 154 -10.23 -9.38 7.10
N ARG A 155 -9.61 -10.54 6.88
CA ARG A 155 -8.56 -11.09 7.75
C ARG A 155 -7.34 -10.18 7.82
N ALA A 156 -6.84 -9.71 6.68
CA ALA A 156 -5.69 -8.80 6.64
C ALA A 156 -5.96 -7.51 7.42
N VAL A 157 -7.13 -6.88 7.18
CA VAL A 157 -7.53 -5.66 7.90
C VAL A 157 -7.73 -5.93 9.39
N TRP A 158 -8.28 -7.10 9.76
CA TRP A 158 -8.41 -7.51 11.15
C TRP A 158 -7.05 -7.70 11.83
N ILE A 159 -6.08 -8.35 11.17
CA ILE A 159 -4.70 -8.51 11.68
C ILE A 159 -4.06 -7.14 11.93
N LEU A 160 -4.07 -6.26 10.92
CA LEU A 160 -3.51 -4.90 11.05
C LEU A 160 -4.16 -4.16 12.21
N HIS A 161 -5.49 -4.19 12.28
CA HIS A 161 -6.22 -3.49 13.33
C HIS A 161 -6.01 -4.09 14.73
N GLY A 162 -5.87 -5.41 14.83
CA GLY A 162 -5.55 -6.11 16.07
C GLY A 162 -4.18 -5.72 16.63
N GLN A 163 -3.22 -5.41 15.75
CA GLN A 163 -1.90 -4.91 16.12
C GLN A 163 -1.86 -3.39 16.37
N GLY A 164 -3.01 -2.71 16.36
CA GLY A 164 -3.07 -1.25 16.47
C GLY A 164 -2.45 -0.51 15.29
N PHE A 165 -2.21 -1.21 14.18
CA PHE A 165 -1.67 -0.64 12.95
C PHE A 165 -2.80 -0.10 12.09
N TYR A 166 -2.63 1.11 11.60
CA TYR A 166 -3.58 1.80 10.75
C TYR A 166 -2.99 2.02 9.36
N HIS A 167 -3.60 1.47 8.31
CA HIS A 167 -3.06 1.44 6.95
C HIS A 167 -3.10 2.82 6.27
N LYS A 168 -4.16 3.61 6.50
CA LYS A 168 -4.36 4.98 5.97
C LYS A 168 -4.60 5.12 4.48
N ASP A 169 -3.99 4.25 3.69
CA ASP A 169 -4.07 4.22 2.23
C ASP A 169 -4.69 2.90 1.73
N LEU A 170 -5.63 2.30 2.50
CA LEU A 170 -6.27 1.02 2.17
C LEU A 170 -7.25 1.16 1.00
N LYS A 171 -6.71 1.33 -0.20
CA LYS A 171 -7.46 1.48 -1.46
C LYS A 171 -7.40 0.17 -2.24
N THR A 172 -8.43 -0.10 -3.03
CA THR A 172 -8.50 -1.26 -3.96
C THR A 172 -7.27 -1.36 -4.87
N ARG A 173 -6.74 -0.23 -5.35
CA ARG A 173 -5.56 -0.20 -6.23
C ARG A 173 -4.24 -0.64 -5.54
N ASN A 174 -4.22 -0.67 -4.20
CA ASN A 174 -3.07 -1.03 -3.38
C ASN A 174 -3.15 -2.52 -2.92
N ILE A 175 -4.04 -3.29 -3.53
CA ILE A 175 -4.27 -4.72 -3.28
C ILE A 175 -4.18 -5.43 -4.64
N LEU A 176 -3.21 -6.33 -4.81
CA LEU A 176 -3.15 -7.21 -5.98
C LEU A 176 -3.90 -8.50 -5.68
N VAL A 177 -4.60 -9.02 -6.69
CA VAL A 177 -5.31 -10.29 -6.62
C VAL A 177 -4.74 -11.22 -7.67
N ARG A 178 -4.20 -12.37 -7.24
CA ARG A 178 -3.82 -13.48 -8.10
C ARG A 178 -4.85 -14.60 -7.93
N ARG A 179 -5.69 -14.83 -8.93
CA ARG A 179 -6.80 -15.80 -8.83
C ARG A 179 -6.37 -17.25 -8.95
N ASN A 180 -5.35 -17.50 -9.76
CA ASN A 180 -4.83 -18.84 -9.99
C ASN A 180 -3.41 -18.93 -9.40
N SER A 181 -3.29 -19.38 -8.16
CA SER A 181 -1.97 -19.61 -7.58
C SER A 181 -1.37 -20.90 -8.16
N PRO A 182 -0.10 -20.90 -8.61
CA PRO A 182 0.58 -22.13 -9.04
C PRO A 182 0.73 -23.14 -7.89
N ALA A 183 0.64 -22.70 -6.64
CA ALA A 183 0.66 -23.57 -5.45
C ALA A 183 -0.64 -24.40 -5.27
N SER A 184 -1.72 -24.07 -6.00
CA SER A 184 -3.01 -24.76 -5.94
C SER A 184 -3.08 -26.02 -6.81
N SER A 185 -1.96 -26.47 -7.38
CA SER A 185 -1.90 -27.50 -8.44
C SER A 185 -2.24 -28.93 -7.98
N ASP A 186 -2.49 -29.15 -6.68
CA ASP A 186 -2.78 -30.47 -6.09
C ASP A 186 -4.28 -30.76 -5.88
N GLY A 187 -5.11 -30.44 -6.88
CA GLY A 187 -6.54 -30.81 -6.88
C GLY A 187 -7.42 -30.09 -5.85
N GLY A 188 -6.89 -29.07 -5.19
CA GLY A 188 -7.61 -28.19 -4.27
C GLY A 188 -8.39 -27.09 -4.99
N ASP A 189 -9.44 -26.59 -4.34
CA ASP A 189 -10.14 -25.38 -4.71
C ASP A 189 -9.12 -24.23 -4.88
N ASN A 190 -9.02 -23.65 -6.07
CA ASN A 190 -8.06 -22.58 -6.35
C ASN A 190 -8.39 -21.38 -5.46
N GLU A 191 -7.58 -21.13 -4.43
CA GLU A 191 -7.73 -19.98 -3.55
C GLU A 191 -6.99 -18.80 -4.20
N PRO A 192 -7.66 -17.63 -4.34
CA PRO A 192 -6.95 -16.43 -4.76
C PRO A 192 -5.89 -16.06 -3.72
N GLU A 193 -4.93 -15.24 -4.09
CA GLU A 193 -3.95 -14.68 -3.17
C GLU A 193 -4.01 -13.15 -3.25
N LEU A 194 -4.04 -12.51 -2.07
CA LEU A 194 -4.09 -11.06 -1.95
C LEU A 194 -2.74 -10.52 -1.47
N PHE A 195 -2.12 -9.67 -2.29
CA PHE A 195 -0.86 -9.00 -1.97
C PHE A 195 -1.12 -7.54 -1.61
N PHE A 196 -0.58 -7.10 -0.48
CA PHE A 196 -0.70 -5.73 0.00
C PHE A 196 0.59 -4.96 -0.27
N PHE A 197 0.47 -3.76 -0.82
CA PHE A 197 1.62 -2.93 -1.15
C PHE A 197 1.29 -1.44 -1.06
N ASP A 198 2.30 -0.58 -1.19
CA ASP A 198 2.15 0.87 -1.22
C ASP A 198 1.40 1.45 0.00
N CYS A 199 2.04 1.36 1.18
CA CYS A 199 1.51 1.91 2.43
C CYS A 199 2.42 2.99 3.05
N PRO A 200 2.79 4.08 2.35
CA PRO A 200 3.73 5.07 2.89
C PRO A 200 3.18 5.90 4.06
N SER A 201 1.87 5.90 4.30
CA SER A 201 1.23 6.67 5.39
C SER A 201 0.81 5.81 6.59
N GLY A 202 0.92 4.48 6.50
CA GLY A 202 0.54 3.58 7.58
C GLY A 202 1.42 3.76 8.81
N HIS A 203 0.82 3.62 9.99
CA HIS A 203 1.51 3.74 11.29
C HIS A 203 0.64 3.23 12.43
N HIS A 204 1.26 2.88 13.55
CA HIS A 204 0.57 2.58 14.80
C HIS A 204 -0.03 3.84 15.41
N LEU A 205 -1.20 3.68 16.04
CA LEU A 205 -1.89 4.76 16.75
C LEU A 205 -2.23 4.34 18.19
N PRO A 206 -2.20 5.29 19.15
CA PRO A 206 -2.77 5.08 20.47
C PRO A 206 -4.22 4.59 20.39
N HIS A 207 -4.58 3.68 21.29
CA HIS A 207 -5.87 3.00 21.32
C HIS A 207 -7.09 3.95 21.24
N PHE A 208 -7.04 5.10 21.92
CA PHE A 208 -8.16 6.06 21.94
C PHE A 208 -8.44 6.73 20.58
N MET A 209 -7.46 6.81 19.67
CA MET A 209 -7.67 7.32 18.30
C MET A 209 -8.07 6.22 17.31
N PHE A 210 -8.04 4.96 17.75
CA PHE A 210 -8.04 3.82 16.85
C PHE A 210 -9.38 3.59 16.16
N ARG A 211 -10.51 3.84 16.84
CA ARG A 211 -11.84 3.73 16.24
C ARG A 211 -11.99 4.60 15.00
N HIS A 212 -11.58 5.87 15.08
CA HIS A 212 -11.63 6.79 13.94
C HIS A 212 -10.72 6.32 12.80
N ALA A 213 -9.57 5.74 13.15
CA ALA A 213 -8.65 5.15 12.21
C ALA A 213 -9.34 3.98 11.48
N MET A 214 -9.81 2.96 12.19
CA MET A 214 -10.51 1.81 11.62
C MET A 214 -11.64 2.21 10.66
N VAL A 215 -12.47 3.18 11.07
CA VAL A 215 -13.55 3.74 10.23
C VAL A 215 -13.00 4.32 8.93
N ARG A 216 -11.89 5.04 8.98
CA ARG A 216 -11.27 5.64 7.79
C ARG A 216 -10.70 4.59 6.84
N ASP A 217 -10.08 3.51 7.33
CA ASP A 217 -9.60 2.42 6.45
C ASP A 217 -10.73 1.65 5.82
N LEU A 218 -11.73 1.26 6.61
CA LEU A 218 -12.92 0.58 6.10
C LEU A 218 -13.66 1.47 5.08
N ALA A 219 -13.72 2.78 5.30
CA ALA A 219 -14.29 3.72 4.35
C ALA A 219 -13.48 3.84 3.05
N HIS A 220 -12.14 3.85 3.11
CA HIS A 220 -11.30 3.87 1.89
C HIS A 220 -11.53 2.61 1.05
N LEU A 221 -11.57 1.45 1.71
CA LEU A 221 -11.81 0.19 1.05
C LEU A 221 -13.20 0.16 0.43
N GLU A 222 -14.22 0.50 1.21
CA GLU A 222 -15.61 0.47 0.77
C GLU A 222 -15.89 1.45 -0.37
N GLU A 223 -15.25 2.62 -0.38
CA GLU A 223 -15.40 3.59 -1.47
C GLU A 223 -14.95 3.01 -2.82
N GLY A 224 -13.88 2.19 -2.84
CA GLY A 224 -13.45 1.48 -4.06
C GLY A 224 -14.39 0.35 -4.48
N LEU A 225 -15.10 -0.28 -3.53
CA LEU A 225 -16.07 -1.35 -3.79
C LEU A 225 -17.48 -0.83 -4.15
N ARG A 226 -17.73 0.45 -3.90
CA ARG A 226 -19.06 1.06 -3.97
C ARG A 226 -19.63 0.98 -5.39
N GLY A 227 -20.84 0.44 -5.51
CA GLY A 227 -21.53 0.32 -6.79
C GLY A 227 -21.11 -0.91 -7.62
N HIS A 228 -20.05 -1.61 -7.20
CA HIS A 228 -19.54 -2.80 -7.86
C HIS A 228 -19.81 -4.08 -7.06
N VAL A 229 -20.20 -3.95 -5.79
CA VAL A 229 -20.42 -5.06 -4.86
C VAL A 229 -21.85 -5.08 -4.36
N ARG A 230 -22.45 -6.28 -4.26
CA ARG A 230 -23.78 -6.45 -3.70
C ARG A 230 -23.74 -6.16 -2.20
N ARG A 231 -24.79 -5.50 -1.67
CA ARG A 231 -24.87 -5.15 -0.23
C ARG A 231 -24.71 -6.34 0.70
N VAL A 232 -25.18 -7.52 0.28
CA VAL A 232 -25.06 -8.77 1.06
C VAL A 232 -23.62 -9.26 1.17
N ASP A 233 -22.79 -9.05 0.15
CA ASP A 233 -21.37 -9.46 0.17
C ASP A 233 -20.50 -8.41 0.86
N LEU A 234 -20.87 -7.12 0.78
CA LEU A 234 -20.26 -6.11 1.65
C LEU A 234 -20.55 -6.40 3.12
N LEU A 235 -21.80 -6.78 3.46
CA LEU A 235 -22.14 -7.23 4.81
C LEU A 235 -21.35 -8.48 5.22
N TYR A 236 -21.12 -9.41 4.29
CA TYR A 236 -20.25 -10.56 4.50
C TYR A 236 -18.82 -10.12 4.88
N LEU A 237 -18.21 -9.21 4.13
CA LEU A 237 -16.88 -8.66 4.46
C LEU A 237 -16.83 -8.09 5.89
N TYR A 238 -17.85 -7.33 6.32
CA TYR A 238 -17.90 -6.80 7.69
C TYR A 238 -18.06 -7.91 8.75
N LYS A 239 -18.84 -8.96 8.47
CA LYS A 239 -18.98 -10.11 9.37
C LYS A 239 -17.66 -10.83 9.56
N GLN A 240 -16.92 -11.03 8.48
CA GLN A 240 -15.62 -11.69 8.48
C GLN A 240 -14.57 -10.85 9.19
N TYR A 241 -14.58 -9.53 8.96
CA TYR A 241 -13.70 -8.60 9.64
C TYR A 241 -13.93 -8.59 11.16
N ARG A 242 -15.15 -8.86 11.60
CA ARG A 242 -15.51 -8.97 13.02
C ARG A 242 -15.43 -10.40 13.57
N GLY A 243 -15.22 -11.40 12.73
CA GLY A 243 -15.26 -12.81 13.11
C GLY A 243 -16.60 -13.24 13.71
N CYS A 244 -17.74 -12.81 13.14
CA CYS A 244 -19.05 -13.07 13.71
C CYS A 244 -20.15 -13.35 12.66
N ASP A 245 -21.10 -14.22 13.00
CA ASP A 245 -22.24 -14.54 12.11
C ASP A 245 -23.28 -13.43 12.06
N LYS A 246 -23.37 -12.63 13.12
CA LYS A 246 -24.32 -11.53 13.26
C LYS A 246 -23.64 -10.33 13.89
N LEU A 247 -23.60 -9.24 13.13
CA LEU A 247 -23.08 -7.96 13.60
C LEU A 247 -23.85 -7.47 14.84
N SER A 248 -23.10 -7.11 15.87
CA SER A 248 -23.61 -6.44 17.06
C SER A 248 -24.13 -5.02 16.74
N ALA A 249 -24.75 -4.35 17.72
CA ALA A 249 -25.16 -2.96 17.55
C ALA A 249 -23.96 -2.04 17.28
N GLU A 250 -22.83 -2.30 17.94
CA GLU A 250 -21.59 -1.55 17.76
C GLU A 250 -20.98 -1.78 16.37
N ASP A 251 -20.96 -3.01 15.88
CA ASP A 251 -20.39 -3.34 14.58
C ASP A 251 -21.19 -2.69 13.45
N LYS A 252 -22.51 -2.70 13.59
CA LYS A 252 -23.40 -1.97 12.68
C LYS A 252 -23.17 -0.46 12.76
N ALA A 253 -22.85 0.09 13.93
CA ALA A 253 -22.49 1.50 14.05
C ALA A 253 -21.19 1.82 13.32
N LEU A 254 -20.14 0.99 13.48
CA LEU A 254 -18.87 1.10 12.76
C LEU A 254 -19.07 1.05 11.24
N ALA A 255 -19.81 0.05 10.74
CA ALA A 255 -20.08 -0.10 9.31
C ALA A 255 -20.86 1.11 8.74
N ARG A 256 -21.88 1.60 9.45
CA ARG A 256 -22.60 2.83 9.05
C ARG A 256 -21.70 4.06 9.07
N GLU A 257 -20.75 4.12 10.01
CA GLU A 257 -19.80 5.21 10.10
C GLU A 257 -18.84 5.22 8.89
N ALA A 258 -18.34 4.05 8.49
CA ALA A 258 -17.53 3.89 7.28
C ALA A 258 -18.32 4.30 6.02
N LEU A 259 -19.52 3.73 5.82
CA LEU A 259 -20.45 4.06 4.72
C LEU A 259 -20.69 5.58 4.56
N SER A 260 -20.81 6.30 5.67
CA SER A 260 -21.13 7.73 5.67
C SER A 260 -19.91 8.65 5.72
N TYR A 261 -18.70 8.10 5.83
CA TYR A 261 -17.46 8.86 6.01
C TYR A 261 -17.24 9.91 4.91
N TYR A 262 -17.26 9.50 3.64
CA TYR A 262 -17.06 10.42 2.51
C TYR A 262 -18.23 11.37 2.25
N ALA A 263 -19.46 10.93 2.50
CA ALA A 263 -20.62 11.80 2.42
C ALA A 263 -20.48 12.97 3.41
N ARG A 264 -20.10 12.68 4.66
CA ARG A 264 -19.84 13.70 5.69
C ARG A 264 -18.69 14.61 5.31
N ARG A 265 -17.55 14.08 4.85
CA ARG A 265 -16.40 14.91 4.44
C ARG A 265 -16.72 15.87 3.29
N ARG A 266 -17.47 15.42 2.28
CA ARG A 266 -17.92 16.28 1.17
C ARG A 266 -18.80 17.43 1.67
N MET A 267 -19.72 17.14 2.59
CA MET A 267 -20.59 18.15 3.20
C MET A 267 -19.78 19.17 4.03
N THR A 268 -18.84 18.71 4.85
CA THR A 268 -17.96 19.58 5.65
C THR A 268 -17.12 20.50 4.75
N ARG A 269 -16.51 19.97 3.67
CA ARG A 269 -15.75 20.77 2.71
C ARG A 269 -16.62 21.84 2.03
N LYS A 270 -17.84 21.48 1.60
CA LYS A 270 -18.80 22.45 1.01
C LYS A 270 -19.16 23.56 1.99
N ARG A 271 -19.38 23.24 3.27
CA ARG A 271 -19.67 24.23 4.32
C ARG A 271 -18.49 25.18 4.53
N ARG A 272 -17.27 24.67 4.61
CA ARG A 272 -16.04 25.47 4.76
C ARG A 272 -15.85 26.46 3.60
N LEU A 273 -15.95 25.97 2.36
CA LEU A 273 -15.83 26.82 1.16
C LEU A 273 -16.90 27.93 1.11
N ARG A 274 -18.12 27.65 1.60
CA ARG A 274 -19.18 28.67 1.72
C ARG A 274 -18.85 29.73 2.77
N ALA A 275 -18.24 29.35 3.89
CA ALA A 275 -17.82 30.28 4.93
C ALA A 275 -16.66 31.18 4.45
N GLU A 276 -15.65 30.60 3.79
CA GLU A 276 -14.52 31.34 3.20
C GLU A 276 -15.01 32.36 2.15
N ARG A 277 -15.98 31.99 1.30
CA ARG A 277 -16.61 32.91 0.33
C ARG A 277 -17.43 34.04 0.95
N LYS A 278 -17.97 33.85 2.16
CA LYS A 278 -18.70 34.91 2.88
C LYS A 278 -17.72 35.90 3.51
N GLN A 279 -16.61 35.41 4.05
CA GLN A 279 -15.55 36.24 4.62
C GLN A 279 -14.78 37.04 3.55
N SER A 280 -14.58 36.49 2.34
CA SER A 280 -13.91 37.22 1.25
C SER A 280 -14.79 38.28 0.56
N LYS A 281 -16.08 38.38 0.93
CA LYS A 281 -17.05 39.33 0.39
C LYS A 281 -17.44 40.42 1.40
N SER A 282 -16.92 40.33 2.62
CA SER A 282 -17.06 41.32 3.69
C SER A 282 -15.75 42.06 3.87
#